data_AF-A0A7V5Q0U0-F1
#
_entry.id   AF-A0A7V5Q0U0-F1
#
_cell.length_a   1.000
_cell.length_b   1.000
_cell.length_c   1.000
_cell.angle_alpha   90.00
_cell.angle_beta   90.00
_cell.angle_gamma   90.00
#
_symmetry.space_group_name_H-M   'P 1'
#
loop_
_entity.id
_entity.type
_entity.pdbx_description
1 polymer ?
#
loop_
_entity_poly.entity_id
_entity_poly.type
_entity_poly.pdbx_seq_one_letter_code
_entity_poly.pdbx_strand_id
1 'polypeptide(L)'
;MYGTARRRVATWRHRDVVWIVSLVAIGALIGLDSPAFAQPPRAGGPPIPKIDNPLLAKSKDEAKILKVLEDLDQNQRQGMMNVPLEDARLLRLLTEATGAKRVVEIGTSNGYSGIWFCLALRKTGGHLITHELDPRRAALARKNFKRAGVEDMV
;
A
#
# COMPACT_ATOMS: atom_id res chain seq x y z
N MET A 1 44.39 -21.01 -24.91
CA MET A 1 43.33 -21.17 -23.91
C MET A 1 42.56 -19.86 -23.78
N TYR A 2 41.32 -19.78 -24.26
CA TYR A 2 40.40 -18.69 -23.94
C TYR A 2 39.01 -19.29 -23.70
N GLY A 3 38.57 -19.27 -22.44
CA GLY A 3 37.26 -19.76 -22.02
C GLY A 3 36.19 -18.67 -22.17
N THR A 4 35.16 -18.92 -22.95
CA THR A 4 34.00 -18.05 -23.11
C THR A 4 33.03 -18.26 -21.96
N ALA A 5 32.95 -17.27 -21.06
CA ALA A 5 31.97 -17.23 -19.98
C ALA A 5 30.55 -17.01 -20.54
N ARG A 6 29.71 -18.04 -20.49
CA ARG A 6 28.27 -17.91 -20.77
C ARG A 6 27.60 -17.08 -19.66
N ARG A 7 27.26 -15.82 -19.96
CA ARG A 7 26.31 -15.05 -19.13
C ARG A 7 24.95 -15.75 -19.19
N ARG A 8 24.50 -16.30 -18.05
CA ARG A 8 23.10 -16.75 -17.89
C ARG A 8 22.23 -15.51 -17.82
N VAL A 9 21.41 -15.29 -18.84
CA VAL A 9 20.31 -14.32 -18.81
C VAL A 9 19.26 -14.89 -17.85
N ALA A 10 18.96 -14.16 -16.78
CA ALA A 10 17.93 -14.54 -15.83
C ALA A 10 16.56 -14.52 -16.51
N THR A 11 16.00 -15.69 -16.79
CA THR A 11 14.64 -15.83 -17.33
C THR A 11 13.65 -15.63 -16.19
N TRP A 12 13.03 -14.45 -16.13
CA TRP A 12 11.92 -14.17 -15.21
C TRP A 12 10.71 -15.04 -15.57
N ARG A 13 10.18 -15.83 -14.62
CA ARG A 13 8.95 -16.60 -14.83
C ARG A 13 7.73 -15.71 -14.65
N HIS A 14 6.79 -15.80 -15.59
CA HIS A 14 5.53 -15.03 -15.67
C HIS A 14 4.58 -15.09 -14.45
N ARG A 15 4.91 -15.82 -13.39
CA ARG A 15 4.08 -15.94 -12.18
C ARG A 15 4.40 -14.90 -11.10
N ASP A 16 5.49 -14.15 -11.26
CA ASP A 16 6.00 -13.24 -10.24
C ASP A 16 5.58 -11.77 -10.44
N VAL A 17 4.85 -11.48 -11.52
CA VAL A 17 4.32 -10.14 -11.82
C VAL A 17 2.89 -10.29 -12.33
N VAL A 18 1.91 -10.21 -11.43
CA VAL A 18 0.51 -10.00 -11.81
C VAL A 18 0.40 -8.54 -12.25
N TRP A 19 0.51 -8.32 -13.56
CA TRP A 19 0.07 -7.08 -14.17
C TRP A 19 -1.46 -7.05 -14.10
N ILE A 20 -2.02 -6.43 -13.06
CA ILE A 20 -3.40 -5.96 -13.13
C ILE A 20 -3.37 -4.74 -14.06
N VAL A 21 -3.28 -4.98 -15.37
CA VAL A 21 -3.74 -4.01 -16.36
C VAL A 21 -5.25 -4.15 -16.35
N SER A 22 -5.91 -3.40 -15.47
CA SER A 22 -7.32 -3.13 -15.64
C SER A 22 -7.47 -2.41 -16.98
N LEU A 23 -8.01 -3.11 -17.97
CA LEU A 23 -8.55 -2.52 -19.18
C LEU A 23 -9.68 -1.55 -18.76
N VAL A 24 -9.32 -0.29 -18.53
CA VAL A 24 -10.25 0.83 -18.73
C VAL A 24 -9.95 1.37 -20.12
N ALA A 25 -10.47 0.68 -21.12
CA ALA A 25 -10.50 1.14 -22.50
C ALA A 25 -11.85 0.77 -23.13
N ILE A 26 -12.93 1.33 -22.58
CA ILE A 26 -14.13 1.66 -23.37
C ILE A 26 -14.50 3.10 -22.99
N GLY A 27 -13.83 4.03 -23.64
CA GLY A 27 -14.07 5.47 -23.47
C GLY A 27 -13.33 6.34 -24.48
N ALA A 28 -12.94 5.78 -25.62
CA ALA A 28 -12.17 6.51 -26.64
C ALA A 28 -12.79 6.42 -28.05
N LEU A 29 -14.05 6.01 -28.18
CA LEU A 29 -14.75 6.00 -29.47
C LEU A 29 -16.24 6.35 -29.41
N ILE A 30 -16.68 7.03 -28.34
CA ILE A 30 -17.97 7.72 -28.31
C ILE A 30 -17.70 9.13 -27.78
N GLY A 31 -17.80 10.12 -28.69
CA GLY A 31 -18.05 11.54 -28.42
C GLY A 31 -17.43 12.15 -27.16
N LEU A 32 -16.26 12.75 -27.34
CA LEU A 32 -15.79 13.87 -26.51
C LEU A 32 -16.83 15.01 -26.60
N ASP A 33 -17.75 15.07 -25.63
CA ASP A 33 -18.41 16.29 -25.12
C ASP A 33 -19.41 15.96 -23.98
N SER A 34 -19.12 14.93 -23.17
CA SER A 34 -19.95 14.66 -21.98
C SER A 34 -19.40 15.45 -20.77
N PRO A 35 -20.15 16.42 -20.21
CA PRO A 35 -19.74 17.15 -18.99
C PRO A 35 -19.67 16.24 -17.74
N ALA A 36 -20.01 14.96 -17.88
CA ALA A 36 -19.99 13.95 -16.83
C ALA A 36 -18.59 13.68 -16.24
N PHE A 37 -17.52 13.85 -17.03
CA PHE A 37 -16.15 13.66 -16.53
C PHE A 37 -15.50 14.95 -16.00
N ALA A 38 -16.13 16.11 -16.20
CA ALA A 38 -15.63 17.41 -15.72
C ALA A 38 -16.21 17.83 -14.36
N GLN A 39 -17.05 17.00 -13.72
CA GLN A 39 -17.58 17.34 -12.40
C GLN A 39 -16.55 16.98 -11.32
N PRO A 40 -16.09 17.95 -10.49
CA PRO A 40 -15.37 17.61 -9.27
C PRO A 40 -16.25 16.66 -8.45
N PRO A 41 -15.67 15.73 -7.67
CA PRO A 41 -16.46 14.84 -6.83
C PRO A 41 -17.44 15.68 -6.03
N ARG A 42 -18.75 15.40 -6.17
CA ARG A 42 -19.79 16.11 -5.43
C ARG A 42 -19.46 15.98 -3.95
N ALA A 43 -19.01 17.08 -3.34
CA ALA A 43 -18.90 17.19 -1.91
C ALA A 43 -20.33 17.07 -1.34
N GLY A 44 -20.72 15.86 -0.94
CA GLY A 44 -22.09 15.59 -0.49
C GLY A 44 -22.68 14.23 -0.85
N GLY A 45 -21.87 13.23 -1.23
CA GLY A 45 -22.34 11.84 -1.18
C GLY A 45 -22.78 11.47 0.25
N PRO A 46 -23.71 10.51 0.42
CA PRO A 46 -24.10 10.04 1.75
C PRO A 46 -22.85 9.61 2.53
N PRO A 47 -22.79 9.87 3.85
CA PRO A 47 -21.66 9.42 4.67
C PRO A 47 -21.42 7.93 4.45
N ILE A 48 -20.19 7.56 4.10
CA ILE A 48 -19.82 6.14 4.06
C ILE A 48 -19.98 5.63 5.50
N PRO A 49 -20.80 4.58 5.73
CA PRO A 49 -20.94 4.00 7.06
C PRO A 49 -19.57 3.62 7.61
N LYS A 50 -19.23 4.12 8.79
CA LYS A 50 -17.96 3.78 9.42
C LYS A 50 -17.99 2.33 9.86
N ILE A 51 -16.92 1.59 9.56
CA ILE A 51 -16.75 0.23 10.04
C ILE A 51 -16.10 0.32 11.43
N ASP A 52 -16.94 0.44 12.46
CA ASP A 52 -16.49 0.67 13.84
C ASP A 52 -16.05 -0.59 14.57
N ASN A 53 -15.93 -1.72 13.88
CA ASN A 53 -15.49 -2.96 14.51
C ASN A 53 -13.99 -2.87 14.88
N PRO A 54 -13.60 -3.06 16.16
CA PRO A 54 -12.20 -3.07 16.55
C PRO A 54 -11.47 -4.25 15.90
N LEU A 55 -10.23 -4.02 15.49
CA LEU A 55 -9.40 -5.09 14.94
C LEU A 55 -8.88 -5.94 16.07
N LEU A 56 -9.33 -7.19 16.12
CA LEU A 56 -8.81 -8.16 17.06
C LEU A 56 -7.50 -8.73 16.52
N ALA A 57 -6.41 -8.42 17.20
CA ALA A 57 -5.09 -8.98 16.90
C ALA A 57 -5.12 -10.51 17.03
N LYS A 58 -4.59 -11.22 16.03
CA LYS A 58 -4.48 -12.69 16.09
C LYS A 58 -3.20 -13.16 16.78
N SER A 59 -2.24 -12.26 17.00
CA SER A 59 -0.95 -12.55 17.61
C SER A 59 -0.42 -11.34 18.39
N LYS A 60 0.58 -11.56 19.26
CA LYS A 60 1.27 -10.48 19.99
C LYS A 60 1.97 -9.49 19.06
N ASP A 61 2.58 -10.00 17.98
CA ASP A 61 3.23 -9.16 16.96
C ASP A 61 2.21 -8.27 16.25
N GLU A 62 1.07 -8.83 15.85
CA GLU A 62 0.00 -8.06 15.23
C GLU A 62 -0.57 -7.02 16.21
N ALA A 63 -0.71 -7.36 17.49
CA ALA A 63 -1.15 -6.40 18.52
C ALA A 63 -0.18 -5.22 18.66
N LYS A 64 1.14 -5.49 18.61
CA LYS A 64 2.16 -4.44 18.61
C LYS A 64 2.02 -3.51 17.40
N ILE A 65 1.85 -4.09 16.20
CA ILE A 65 1.70 -3.31 14.96
C ILE A 65 0.42 -2.46 15.01
N LEU A 66 -0.70 -3.03 15.43
CA LEU A 66 -1.97 -2.31 15.54
C LEU A 66 -1.88 -1.14 16.54
N LYS A 67 -1.17 -1.32 17.66
CA LYS A 67 -0.91 -0.23 18.60
C LYS A 67 -0.09 0.90 17.98
N VAL A 68 0.90 0.59 17.14
CA VAL A 68 1.67 1.60 16.40
C VAL A 68 0.79 2.33 15.38
N LEU A 69 -0.06 1.61 14.66
CA LEU A 69 -1.00 2.21 13.71
C LEU A 69 -1.97 3.17 14.41
N GLU A 70 -2.51 2.78 15.56
CA GLU A 70 -3.39 3.64 16.37
C GLU A 70 -2.67 4.92 16.82
N ASP A 71 -1.43 4.82 17.29
CA ASP A 71 -0.61 5.98 17.64
C ASP A 71 -0.35 6.91 16.45
N LEU A 72 -0.04 6.34 15.27
CA LEU A 72 0.17 7.13 14.06
C LEU A 72 -1.08 7.89 13.62
N ASP A 73 -2.26 7.28 13.79
CA ASP A 73 -3.53 7.89 13.42
C ASP A 73 -3.98 8.96 14.41
N GLN A 74 -3.80 8.72 15.72
CA GLN A 74 -4.24 9.67 16.76
C GLN A 74 -3.24 10.81 16.98
N ASN A 75 -1.94 10.50 17.00
CA ASN A 75 -0.91 11.42 17.48
C ASN A 75 0.01 11.95 16.37
N GLN A 76 0.06 11.31 15.19
CA GLN A 76 0.97 11.71 14.10
C GLN A 76 0.27 11.99 12.77
N ARG A 77 -1.06 12.09 12.76
CA ARG A 77 -1.84 12.34 11.55
C ARG A 77 -1.75 13.80 11.08
N GLN A 78 -1.56 14.74 12.01
CA GLN A 78 -1.48 16.15 11.66
C GLN A 78 -0.28 16.45 10.76
N GLY A 79 -0.54 17.08 9.60
CA GLY A 79 0.49 17.38 8.60
C GLY A 79 0.94 16.18 7.75
N MET A 80 0.30 15.02 7.94
CA MET A 80 0.57 13.80 7.20
C MET A 80 -0.62 13.42 6.32
N MET A 81 -0.33 12.73 5.20
CA MET A 81 -1.34 12.28 4.24
C MET A 81 -1.78 10.84 4.54
N ASN A 82 -2.20 10.57 5.77
CA ASN A 82 -2.70 9.24 6.13
C ASN A 82 -4.04 9.00 5.44
N VAL A 83 -4.17 7.85 4.79
CA VAL A 83 -5.47 7.35 4.32
C VAL A 83 -6.45 7.22 5.51
N PRO A 84 -7.77 7.31 5.27
CA PRO A 84 -8.77 6.89 6.23
C PRO A 84 -8.56 5.44 6.69
N LEU A 85 -9.03 5.10 7.90
CA LEU A 85 -8.85 3.77 8.49
C LEU A 85 -9.52 2.66 7.65
N GLU A 86 -10.69 2.97 7.11
CA GLU A 86 -11.47 2.11 6.22
C GLU A 86 -10.69 1.74 4.95
N ASP A 87 -10.04 2.73 4.33
CA ASP A 87 -9.20 2.53 3.14
C ASP A 87 -7.96 1.71 3.51
N ALA A 88 -7.35 1.98 4.66
CA ALA A 88 -6.19 1.24 5.14
C ALA A 88 -6.50 -0.25 5.38
N ARG A 89 -7.68 -0.55 5.95
CA ARG A 89 -8.20 -1.91 6.10
C ARG A 89 -8.47 -2.57 4.75
N LEU A 90 -9.02 -1.82 3.80
CA LEU A 90 -9.26 -2.30 2.43
C LEU A 90 -7.93 -2.65 1.72
N LEU A 91 -6.90 -1.81 1.85
CA LEU A 91 -5.57 -2.07 1.29
C LEU A 91 -4.98 -3.39 1.81
N ARG A 92 -5.07 -3.62 3.13
CA ARG A 92 -4.67 -4.90 3.73
C ARG A 92 -5.46 -6.06 3.14
N LEU A 93 -6.79 -5.95 3.10
CA LEU A 93 -7.66 -7.00 2.59
C LEU A 93 -7.34 -7.36 1.13
N LEU A 94 -7.19 -6.36 0.24
CA LEU A 94 -6.89 -6.57 -1.17
C LEU A 94 -5.51 -7.20 -1.37
N THR A 95 -4.52 -6.76 -0.59
CA THR A 95 -3.15 -7.32 -0.64
C THR A 95 -3.15 -8.78 -0.20
N GLU A 96 -3.87 -9.13 0.86
CA GLU A 96 -4.03 -10.53 1.32
C GLU A 96 -4.79 -11.37 0.28
N ALA A 97 -5.93 -10.88 -0.21
CA ALA A 97 -6.82 -11.59 -1.12
C ALA A 97 -6.18 -11.90 -2.48
N THR A 98 -5.32 -11.01 -2.96
CA THR A 98 -4.56 -11.21 -4.22
C THR A 98 -3.31 -12.07 -4.03
N GLY A 99 -2.92 -12.36 -2.78
CA GLY A 99 -1.68 -13.06 -2.48
C GLY A 99 -0.42 -12.29 -2.89
N ALA A 100 -0.50 -10.96 -2.95
CA ALA A 100 0.57 -10.11 -3.45
C ALA A 100 1.88 -10.34 -2.67
N LYS A 101 2.99 -10.49 -3.39
CA LYS A 101 4.33 -10.68 -2.81
C LYS A 101 5.22 -9.44 -2.93
N ARG A 102 4.81 -8.48 -3.76
CA ARG A 102 5.52 -7.22 -4.02
C ARG A 102 4.49 -6.12 -4.14
N VAL A 103 4.62 -5.10 -3.31
CA VAL A 103 3.77 -3.90 -3.36
C VAL A 103 4.69 -2.70 -3.57
N VAL A 104 4.32 -1.81 -4.47
CA VAL A 104 5.00 -0.52 -4.66
C VAL A 104 4.07 0.58 -4.17
N GLU A 105 4.57 1.41 -3.26
CA GLU A 105 3.87 2.58 -2.74
C GLU A 105 4.56 3.85 -3.19
N ILE A 106 3.80 4.77 -3.79
CA ILE A 106 4.26 6.11 -4.16
C ILE A 106 3.59 7.12 -3.23
N GLY A 107 4.38 7.79 -2.39
CA GLY A 107 3.91 8.71 -1.35
C GLY A 107 3.73 8.02 0.01
N THR A 108 4.84 7.71 0.68
CA THR A 108 4.84 7.00 1.98
C THR A 108 4.37 7.85 3.16
N SER A 109 4.53 9.18 3.10
CA SER A 109 4.22 10.08 4.22
C SER A 109 4.94 9.63 5.52
N ASN A 110 4.23 9.40 6.61
CA ASN A 110 4.76 8.87 7.87
C ASN A 110 4.79 7.33 7.95
N GLY A 111 4.47 6.63 6.86
CA GLY A 111 4.47 5.15 6.77
C GLY A 111 3.17 4.46 7.19
N TYR A 112 2.08 5.19 7.45
CA TYR A 112 0.81 4.60 7.91
C TYR A 112 0.27 3.53 6.96
N SER A 113 0.04 3.85 5.68
CA SER A 113 -0.40 2.89 4.65
C SER A 113 0.62 1.78 4.41
N GLY A 114 1.91 2.10 4.43
CA GLY A 114 2.99 1.12 4.32
C GLY A 114 2.93 0.04 5.39
N ILE A 115 2.68 0.40 6.65
CA ILE A 115 2.55 -0.58 7.75
C ILE A 115 1.31 -1.48 7.54
N TRP A 116 0.23 -0.94 6.98
CA TRP A 116 -0.94 -1.73 6.60
C TRP A 116 -0.65 -2.75 5.48
N PHE A 117 0.13 -2.37 4.48
CA PHE A 117 0.64 -3.32 3.48
C PHE A 117 1.52 -4.38 4.13
N CYS A 118 2.40 -4.00 5.06
CA CYS A 118 3.27 -4.94 5.77
C CYS A 118 2.46 -6.00 6.55
N LEU A 119 1.33 -5.63 7.19
CA LEU A 119 0.46 -6.60 7.85
C LEU A 119 -0.06 -7.69 6.89
N ALA A 120 -0.41 -7.31 5.67
CA ALA A 120 -0.81 -8.27 4.63
C ALA A 120 0.40 -9.07 4.13
N LEU A 121 1.51 -8.40 3.85
CA LEU A 121 2.73 -8.99 3.31
C LEU A 121 3.39 -9.98 4.26
N ARG A 122 3.20 -9.86 5.58
CA ARG A 122 3.61 -10.90 6.54
C ARG A 122 2.90 -12.23 6.30
N LYS A 123 1.62 -12.20 5.94
CA LYS A 123 0.85 -13.42 5.65
C LYS A 123 1.19 -13.98 4.28
N THR A 124 1.42 -13.10 3.31
CA THR A 124 1.80 -13.53 1.97
C THR A 124 3.29 -13.83 1.87
N GLY A 125 4.15 -13.46 2.83
CA GLY A 125 5.60 -13.60 2.69
C GLY A 125 6.17 -12.71 1.57
N GLY A 126 5.71 -11.46 1.50
CA GLY A 126 6.11 -10.47 0.50
C GLY A 126 6.90 -9.29 1.06
N HIS A 127 7.25 -8.36 0.17
CA HIS A 127 7.99 -7.14 0.48
C HIS A 127 7.28 -5.89 -0.08
N LEU A 128 7.43 -4.78 0.65
CA LEU A 128 6.98 -3.46 0.26
C LEU A 128 8.17 -2.68 -0.30
N ILE A 129 7.94 -1.89 -1.34
CA ILE A 129 8.91 -0.92 -1.85
C ILE A 129 8.21 0.43 -1.81
N THR A 130 8.84 1.42 -1.18
CA THR A 130 8.21 2.74 -1.08
C THR A 130 9.08 3.86 -1.65
N HIS A 131 8.41 4.87 -2.19
CA HIS A 131 9.03 6.11 -2.65
C HIS A 131 8.36 7.30 -1.98
N GLU A 132 9.17 8.12 -1.32
CA GLU A 132 8.74 9.38 -0.71
C GLU A 132 9.68 10.50 -1.15
N LEU A 133 9.10 11.61 -1.61
CA LEU A 133 9.83 12.74 -2.15
C LEU A 133 10.46 13.58 -1.04
N ASP A 134 9.75 13.76 0.08
CA ASP A 134 10.26 14.53 1.22
C ASP A 134 11.20 13.65 2.08
N PRO A 135 12.50 13.98 2.17
CA PRO A 135 13.47 13.19 2.94
C PRO A 135 13.14 13.15 4.45
N ARG A 136 12.47 14.16 4.99
CA ARG A 136 12.06 14.20 6.40
C ARG A 136 10.94 13.20 6.67
N ARG A 137 9.95 13.15 5.77
CA ARG A 137 8.86 12.15 5.82
C ARG A 137 9.40 10.75 5.61
N ALA A 138 10.29 10.54 4.65
CA ALA A 138 10.97 9.27 4.44
C ALA A 138 11.72 8.78 5.70
N ALA A 139 12.40 9.69 6.41
CA ALA A 139 13.07 9.37 7.67
C ALA A 139 12.08 9.04 8.79
N LEU A 140 10.95 9.75 8.88
CA LEU A 140 9.86 9.45 9.82
C LEU A 140 9.23 8.08 9.54
N ALA A 141 8.92 7.78 8.28
CA ALA A 141 8.40 6.48 7.87
C ALA A 141 9.35 5.34 8.27
N ARG A 142 10.66 5.46 7.99
CA ARG A 142 11.67 4.48 8.43
C ARG A 142 11.65 4.25 9.95
N LYS A 143 11.52 5.32 10.75
CA LYS A 143 11.39 5.20 12.21
C LYS A 143 10.11 4.45 12.59
N ASN A 144 9.00 4.72 11.91
CA ASN A 144 7.72 4.07 12.18
C ASN A 144 7.70 2.60 11.74
N PHE A 145 8.32 2.24 10.61
CA PHE A 145 8.51 0.84 10.22
C PHE A 145 9.31 0.07 11.27
N LYS A 146 10.40 0.65 11.77
CA LYS A 146 11.19 0.08 12.87
C LYS A 146 10.38 -0.07 14.17
N ARG A 147 9.58 0.95 14.53
CA ARG A 147 8.68 0.88 15.70
C ARG A 147 7.66 -0.26 15.57
N ALA A 148 7.10 -0.43 14.37
CA ALA A 148 6.17 -1.52 14.06
C ALA A 148 6.85 -2.90 14.00
N GLY A 149 8.17 -2.97 13.76
CA GLY A 149 8.89 -4.24 13.61
C GLY A 149 8.69 -4.86 12.22
N VAL A 150 8.60 -4.01 11.19
CA VAL A 150 8.39 -4.41 9.78
C VAL A 150 9.50 -3.88 8.87
N GLU A 151 10.57 -3.30 9.42
CA GLU A 151 11.67 -2.70 8.66
C GLU A 151 12.39 -3.69 7.74
N ASP A 152 12.47 -4.97 8.10
CA ASP A 152 13.16 -5.99 7.29
C ASP A 152 12.39 -6.36 6.00
N MET A 153 11.15 -5.87 5.84
CA MET A 153 10.32 -6.12 4.67
C MET A 153 10.04 -4.89 3.80
N VAL A 154 10.67 -3.74 4.09
CA VAL A 154 10.45 -2.46 3.40
C VAL A 154 11.75 -1.90 2.82
#